data_AF-A0A496RW08-F1
#
_entry.id   AF-A0A496RW08-F1
#
_cell.length_a   1.000
_cell.length_b   1.000
_cell.length_c   1.000
_cell.angle_alpha   90.00
_cell.angle_beta   90.00
_cell.angle_gamma   90.00
#
_symmetry.space_group_name_H-M   'P 1'
#
loop_
_entity.id
_entity.type
_entity.pdbx_description
1 polymer ?
#
loop_
_entity_poly.entity_id
_entity_poly.type
_entity_poly.pdbx_seq_one_letter_code
_entity_poly.pdbx_strand_id
1 'polypeptide(L)'
;VLGRFISADTIVPSPGDPQSLNRYSYVRNSPMSFIDPSGHDPLDPAWVDEFTGYFGYEPDGVDRLIRLYSIAFPDEWDWNKFYNAETRTRHSLDEIEAIFVKPPASRNWAGMHDALTRLTSWYNTNETEAFVRDIGDLFGGLPGRFGYPSTNIAVTGCSTGMSCDDRLPMPSHFWARLNPEGMSHYLTGTDDDANVHHWAWAFVAGYHYGHWGAVVNTGREVTQNPWSVVASVFVNRDFMADVYLGNHGARMGAHLKGAGISPLTISFLWNDEMWGTERFW
;
A
#
# COMPACT_ATOMS: atom_id res chain seq x y z
N VAL A 1 -28.83 -27.51 1.15
CA VAL A 1 -28.05 -26.28 1.38
C VAL A 1 -28.26 -25.37 0.17
N LEU A 2 -28.49 -24.06 0.37
CA LEU A 2 -28.76 -23.07 -0.68
C LEU A 2 -27.47 -22.26 -0.92
N GLY A 3 -26.83 -22.34 -2.09
CA GLY A 3 -25.57 -21.63 -2.39
C GLY A 3 -25.76 -20.11 -2.59
N ARG A 4 -26.11 -19.40 -1.51
CA ARG A 4 -26.44 -17.97 -1.44
C ARG A 4 -26.38 -17.47 0.01
N PHE A 5 -26.25 -16.16 0.21
CA PHE A 5 -26.25 -15.56 1.55
C PHE A 5 -27.65 -15.65 2.21
N ILE A 6 -27.68 -15.73 3.55
CA ILE A 6 -28.93 -15.79 4.36
C ILE A 6 -29.44 -14.41 4.77
N SER A 7 -28.61 -13.39 4.63
CA SER A 7 -28.91 -11.97 4.67
C SER A 7 -28.44 -11.34 3.36
N ALA A 8 -29.06 -10.24 2.94
CA ALA A 8 -28.59 -9.53 1.76
C ALA A 8 -27.18 -8.99 2.02
N ASP A 9 -26.29 -9.13 1.04
CA ASP A 9 -25.06 -8.36 0.95
C ASP A 9 -25.40 -6.86 1.07
N THR A 10 -24.66 -6.14 1.91
CA THR A 10 -24.88 -4.71 2.15
C THR A 10 -24.42 -3.86 0.99
N ILE A 11 -23.64 -4.42 0.06
CA ILE A 11 -23.07 -3.75 -1.10
C ILE A 11 -23.74 -4.28 -2.38
N VAL A 12 -24.13 -3.36 -3.27
CA VAL A 12 -24.52 -3.68 -4.66
C VAL A 12 -23.34 -3.26 -5.53
N PRO A 13 -22.54 -4.21 -6.05
CA PRO A 13 -21.29 -3.89 -6.72
C PRO A 13 -21.47 -3.06 -8.01
N SER A 14 -22.61 -3.22 -8.70
CA SER A 14 -22.93 -2.47 -9.92
C SER A 14 -24.45 -2.40 -10.15
N PRO A 15 -25.12 -1.27 -9.87
CA PRO A 15 -26.56 -1.13 -10.04
C PRO A 15 -27.04 -1.27 -11.51
N GLY A 16 -26.13 -1.09 -12.47
CA GLY A 16 -26.39 -1.26 -13.91
C GLY A 16 -26.17 -2.67 -14.44
N ASP A 17 -25.58 -3.57 -13.64
CA ASP A 17 -25.51 -5.01 -13.93
C ASP A 17 -26.69 -5.71 -13.24
N PRO A 18 -27.66 -6.24 -14.01
CA PRO A 18 -28.82 -6.93 -13.45
C PRO A 18 -28.46 -8.10 -12.53
N GLN A 19 -27.28 -8.71 -12.69
CA GLN A 19 -26.81 -9.77 -11.79
C GLN A 19 -26.37 -9.26 -10.42
N SER A 20 -25.77 -8.07 -10.36
CA SER A 20 -25.33 -7.44 -9.11
C SER A 20 -26.48 -6.95 -8.24
N LEU A 21 -27.69 -6.85 -8.79
CA LEU A 21 -28.91 -6.52 -8.04
C LEU A 21 -29.41 -7.69 -7.17
N ASN A 22 -28.95 -8.92 -7.44
CA ASN A 22 -29.24 -10.06 -6.59
C ASN A 22 -28.24 -10.13 -5.43
N ARG A 23 -28.49 -9.32 -4.39
CA ARG A 23 -27.66 -9.23 -3.18
C ARG A 23 -27.56 -10.51 -2.34
N TYR A 24 -28.22 -11.58 -2.74
CA TYR A 24 -28.08 -12.87 -2.10
C TYR A 24 -27.13 -13.79 -2.88
N SER A 25 -26.70 -13.42 -4.10
CA SER A 25 -25.89 -14.30 -4.95
C SER A 25 -24.48 -14.49 -4.41
N TYR A 26 -24.06 -15.75 -4.25
CA TYR A 26 -22.68 -16.11 -3.91
C TYR A 26 -21.82 -16.04 -5.19
N VAL A 27 -20.79 -15.19 -5.16
CA VAL A 27 -19.76 -15.02 -6.21
C VAL A 27 -20.30 -14.98 -7.65
N ARG A 28 -21.29 -14.10 -7.89
CA ARG A 28 -21.95 -13.93 -9.20
C ARG A 28 -22.49 -15.24 -9.80
N ASN A 29 -22.84 -16.21 -8.97
CA ASN A 29 -23.27 -17.57 -9.36
C ASN A 29 -22.22 -18.38 -10.14
N SER A 30 -20.92 -18.07 -10.02
CA SER A 30 -19.82 -18.80 -10.68
C SER A 30 -18.81 -19.42 -9.70
N PRO A 31 -19.26 -20.34 -8.83
CA PRO A 31 -18.46 -20.89 -7.71
C PRO A 31 -17.33 -21.85 -8.13
N MET A 32 -17.24 -22.20 -9.42
CA MET A 32 -16.15 -23.02 -9.97
C MET A 32 -14.95 -22.19 -10.45
N SER A 33 -15.14 -20.88 -10.64
CA SER A 33 -14.12 -19.94 -11.11
C SER A 33 -13.71 -18.94 -10.03
N PHE A 34 -14.47 -18.89 -8.94
CA PHE A 34 -14.26 -17.94 -7.86
C PHE A 34 -14.68 -18.58 -6.53
N ILE A 35 -13.80 -18.50 -5.55
CA ILE A 35 -14.05 -18.88 -4.16
C ILE A 35 -14.00 -17.59 -3.34
N ASP A 36 -14.95 -17.37 -2.43
CA ASP A 36 -14.90 -16.29 -1.43
C ASP A 36 -14.59 -16.94 -0.06
N PRO A 37 -13.32 -17.03 0.37
CA PRO A 37 -12.96 -17.91 1.47
C PRO A 37 -13.08 -17.32 2.89
N SER A 38 -13.22 -15.99 3.11
CA SER A 38 -13.11 -15.48 4.50
C SER A 38 -13.38 -14.00 4.85
N GLY A 39 -12.95 -13.02 4.04
CA GLY A 39 -12.61 -11.71 4.61
C GLY A 39 -11.31 -11.71 5.44
N HIS A 40 -10.35 -12.57 5.10
CA HIS A 40 -8.99 -12.62 5.68
C HIS A 40 -7.94 -12.03 4.72
N ASP A 41 -6.80 -11.65 5.31
CA ASP A 41 -5.59 -11.10 4.71
C ASP A 41 -5.41 -11.45 3.21
N PRO A 42 -5.15 -10.47 2.32
CA PRO A 42 -5.07 -10.71 0.87
C PRO A 42 -3.94 -11.64 0.42
N LEU A 43 -3.00 -11.96 1.31
CA LEU A 43 -1.82 -12.81 1.10
C LEU A 43 -1.83 -14.07 1.99
N ASP A 44 -3.02 -14.51 2.44
CA ASP A 44 -3.22 -15.67 3.29
C ASP A 44 -2.79 -17.02 2.63
N PRO A 45 -2.70 -18.12 3.41
CA PRO A 45 -2.35 -19.43 2.87
C PRO A 45 -3.30 -19.94 1.79
N ALA A 46 -4.58 -19.57 1.81
CA ALA A 46 -5.54 -20.03 0.81
C ALA A 46 -5.23 -19.43 -0.57
N TRP A 47 -4.90 -18.14 -0.63
CA TRP A 47 -4.41 -17.51 -1.86
C TRP A 47 -3.08 -18.13 -2.32
N VAL A 48 -2.16 -18.42 -1.40
CA VAL A 48 -0.88 -19.09 -1.73
C VAL A 48 -1.10 -20.47 -2.35
N ASP A 49 -2.02 -21.27 -1.80
CA ASP A 49 -2.35 -22.59 -2.32
C ASP A 49 -2.98 -22.51 -3.72
N GLU A 50 -3.89 -21.56 -3.94
CA GLU A 50 -4.50 -21.32 -5.26
C GLU A 50 -3.45 -20.89 -6.30
N PHE A 51 -2.62 -19.92 -5.94
CA PHE A 51 -1.54 -19.43 -6.79
C PHE A 51 -0.59 -20.58 -7.17
N THR A 52 -0.15 -21.35 -6.18
CA THR A 52 0.77 -22.47 -6.36
C THR A 52 0.14 -23.57 -7.21
N GLY A 53 -1.15 -23.85 -7.02
CA GLY A 53 -1.89 -24.83 -7.83
C GLY A 53 -1.99 -24.42 -9.31
N TYR A 54 -2.11 -23.12 -9.58
CA TYR A 54 -2.18 -22.61 -10.95
C TYR A 54 -0.80 -22.55 -11.62
N PHE A 55 0.18 -21.90 -10.97
CA PHE A 55 1.50 -21.60 -11.53
C PHE A 55 2.53 -22.71 -11.35
N GLY A 56 2.35 -23.61 -10.39
CA GLY A 56 3.29 -24.68 -10.06
C GLY A 56 4.51 -24.24 -9.25
N TYR A 57 4.49 -23.02 -8.69
CA TYR A 57 5.52 -22.50 -7.78
C TYR A 57 4.89 -21.59 -6.71
N GLU A 58 5.53 -21.47 -5.54
CA GLU A 58 5.05 -20.59 -4.47
C GLU A 58 5.27 -19.11 -4.80
N PRO A 59 4.31 -18.20 -4.50
CA PRO A 59 4.43 -16.79 -4.83
C PRO A 59 5.56 -16.11 -4.05
N ASP A 60 6.43 -15.43 -4.79
CA ASP A 60 7.52 -14.62 -4.24
C ASP A 60 7.04 -13.19 -3.86
N GLY A 61 7.98 -12.32 -3.48
CA GLY A 61 7.66 -10.93 -3.12
C GLY A 61 6.99 -10.13 -4.24
N VAL A 62 7.36 -10.38 -5.50
CA VAL A 62 6.79 -9.67 -6.65
C VAL A 62 5.37 -10.16 -6.94
N ASP A 63 5.09 -11.46 -6.78
CA ASP A 63 3.72 -11.97 -6.93
C ASP A 63 2.77 -11.42 -5.87
N ARG A 64 3.27 -11.27 -4.64
CA ARG A 64 2.53 -10.63 -3.53
C ARG A 64 2.30 -9.15 -3.80
N LEU A 65 3.30 -8.45 -4.33
CA LEU A 65 3.17 -7.05 -4.73
C LEU A 65 2.12 -6.87 -5.84
N ILE A 66 2.12 -7.74 -6.85
CA ILE A 66 1.09 -7.75 -7.92
C ILE A 66 -0.29 -7.99 -7.33
N ARG A 67 -0.43 -8.91 -6.36
CA ARG A 67 -1.68 -9.17 -5.66
C ARG A 67 -2.20 -7.93 -4.93
N LEU A 68 -1.34 -7.24 -4.15
CA LEU A 68 -1.71 -6.00 -3.47
C LEU A 68 -2.11 -4.90 -4.46
N TYR A 69 -1.34 -4.75 -5.55
CA TYR A 69 -1.64 -3.81 -6.62
C TYR A 69 -3.02 -4.06 -7.25
N SER A 70 -3.37 -5.33 -7.53
CA SER A 70 -4.67 -5.70 -8.11
C SER A 70 -5.87 -5.27 -7.26
N ILE A 71 -5.69 -5.18 -5.95
CA ILE A 71 -6.71 -4.76 -4.98
C ILE A 71 -6.75 -3.24 -4.88
N ALA A 72 -5.58 -2.60 -4.84
CA ALA A 72 -5.45 -1.15 -4.73
C ALA A 72 -6.02 -0.44 -5.96
N PHE A 73 -5.76 -0.98 -7.16
CA PHE A 73 -6.07 -0.37 -8.45
C PHE A 73 -6.85 -1.33 -9.37
N PRO A 74 -8.10 -1.69 -9.01
CA PRO A 74 -8.88 -2.67 -9.77
C PRO A 74 -9.22 -2.19 -11.20
N ASP A 75 -9.31 -0.87 -11.42
CA ASP A 75 -9.58 -0.30 -12.74
C ASP A 75 -8.37 -0.39 -13.69
N GLU A 76 -7.16 -0.58 -13.14
CA GLU A 76 -5.92 -0.77 -13.90
C GLU A 76 -5.58 -2.25 -14.09
N TRP A 77 -6.27 -3.11 -13.36
CA TRP A 77 -6.00 -4.55 -13.32
C TRP A 77 -6.28 -5.20 -14.67
N ASP A 78 -5.25 -5.83 -15.20
CA ASP A 78 -5.31 -6.68 -16.38
C ASP A 78 -4.32 -7.82 -16.18
N TRP A 79 -4.86 -9.03 -16.01
CA TRP A 79 -4.08 -10.24 -15.79
C TRP A 79 -2.95 -10.42 -16.81
N ASN A 80 -3.23 -10.13 -18.08
CA ASN A 80 -2.30 -10.38 -19.18
C ASN A 80 -1.11 -9.42 -19.19
N LYS A 81 -1.17 -8.33 -18.42
CA LYS A 81 -0.02 -7.42 -18.21
C LYS A 81 1.00 -7.95 -17.22
N PHE A 82 0.62 -8.92 -16.37
CA PHE A 82 1.48 -9.47 -15.33
C PHE A 82 1.85 -10.94 -15.57
N TYR A 83 0.93 -11.71 -16.17
CA TYR A 83 1.07 -13.15 -16.34
C TYR A 83 0.70 -13.59 -17.76
N ASN A 84 1.41 -14.60 -18.25
CA ASN A 84 1.07 -15.33 -19.45
C ASN A 84 0.22 -16.56 -19.08
N ALA A 85 -1.02 -16.60 -19.55
CA ALA A 85 -1.95 -17.70 -19.25
C ALA A 85 -1.60 -19.02 -19.95
N GLU A 86 -0.96 -18.96 -21.12
CA GLU A 86 -0.59 -20.15 -21.91
C GLU A 86 0.60 -20.88 -21.29
N THR A 87 1.64 -20.12 -20.95
CA THR A 87 2.86 -20.67 -20.33
C THR A 87 2.75 -20.79 -18.82
N ARG A 88 1.74 -20.16 -18.21
CA ARG A 88 1.57 -20.05 -16.75
C ARG A 88 2.84 -19.50 -16.09
N THR A 89 3.31 -18.38 -16.62
CA THR A 89 4.51 -17.70 -16.10
C THR A 89 4.23 -16.22 -15.88
N ARG A 90 4.91 -15.63 -14.90
CA ARG A 90 5.00 -14.18 -14.75
C ARG A 90 5.83 -13.56 -15.88
N HIS A 91 5.47 -12.36 -16.30
CA HIS A 91 6.28 -11.53 -17.22
C HIS A 91 7.59 -11.07 -16.57
N SER A 92 8.47 -10.45 -17.35
CA SER A 92 9.76 -9.99 -16.84
C SER A 92 9.60 -8.88 -15.80
N LEU A 93 10.61 -8.71 -14.94
CA LEU A 93 10.59 -7.65 -13.93
C LEU A 93 10.52 -6.26 -14.57
N ASP A 94 11.20 -6.03 -15.69
CA ASP A 94 11.19 -4.76 -16.41
C ASP A 94 9.77 -4.41 -16.92
N GLU A 95 9.03 -5.41 -17.41
CA GLU A 95 7.65 -5.23 -17.87
C GLU A 95 6.71 -4.89 -16.71
N ILE A 96 6.89 -5.55 -15.56
CA ILE A 96 6.09 -5.31 -14.36
C ILE A 96 6.42 -3.94 -13.76
N GLU A 97 7.72 -3.62 -13.61
CA GLU A 97 8.18 -2.34 -13.10
C GLU A 97 7.58 -1.20 -13.90
N ALA A 98 7.55 -1.30 -15.23
CA ALA A 98 6.96 -0.28 -16.09
C ALA A 98 5.51 0.06 -15.74
N ILE A 99 4.73 -0.90 -15.23
CA ILE A 99 3.34 -0.68 -14.80
C ILE A 99 3.29 0.07 -13.47
N PHE A 100 4.20 -0.25 -12.55
CA PHE A 100 4.28 0.36 -11.21
C PHE A 100 4.85 1.77 -11.24
N VAL A 101 5.82 2.05 -12.12
CA VAL A 101 6.52 3.35 -12.18
C VAL A 101 5.94 4.33 -13.19
N LYS A 102 5.02 3.92 -14.07
CA LYS A 102 4.36 4.79 -15.04
C LYS A 102 2.85 4.83 -14.80
N PRO A 103 2.39 5.56 -13.77
CA PRO A 103 0.98 5.63 -13.42
C PRO A 103 0.14 6.23 -14.56
N PRO A 104 -1.01 5.62 -14.92
CA PRO A 104 -2.00 6.32 -15.72
C PRO A 104 -2.54 7.53 -14.93
N ALA A 105 -3.12 8.51 -15.62
CA ALA A 105 -3.64 9.73 -14.99
C ALA A 105 -4.66 9.49 -13.85
N SER A 106 -5.35 8.34 -13.87
CA SER A 106 -6.27 7.92 -12.80
C SER A 106 -5.57 7.50 -11.50
N ARG A 107 -4.30 7.11 -11.55
CA ARG A 107 -3.51 6.73 -10.38
C ARG A 107 -2.80 7.95 -9.83
N ASN A 108 -3.42 8.58 -8.86
CA ASN A 108 -2.99 9.86 -8.29
C ASN A 108 -3.38 9.98 -6.81
N TRP A 109 -2.96 11.05 -6.16
CA TRP A 109 -3.26 11.30 -4.74
C TRP A 109 -4.74 11.47 -4.43
N ALA A 110 -5.57 11.97 -5.36
CA ALA A 110 -7.03 12.05 -5.16
C ALA A 110 -7.64 10.66 -4.96
N GLY A 111 -7.12 9.64 -5.64
CA GLY A 111 -7.57 8.24 -5.55
C GLY A 111 -6.92 7.43 -4.43
N MET A 112 -5.94 7.98 -3.71
CA MET A 112 -5.16 7.22 -2.73
C MET A 112 -6.01 6.77 -1.52
N HIS A 113 -6.94 7.61 -1.05
CA HIS A 113 -7.88 7.24 0.01
C HIS A 113 -8.72 6.01 -0.35
N ASP A 114 -9.22 5.97 -1.59
CA ASP A 114 -10.02 4.84 -2.07
C ASP A 114 -9.17 3.57 -2.19
N ALA A 115 -7.90 3.69 -2.62
CA ALA A 115 -6.97 2.57 -2.68
C ALA A 115 -6.71 1.97 -1.27
N LEU A 116 -6.45 2.83 -0.28
CA LEU A 116 -6.25 2.40 1.12
C LEU A 116 -7.53 1.76 1.69
N THR A 117 -8.69 2.34 1.39
CA THR A 117 -9.99 1.82 1.87
C THR A 117 -10.30 0.46 1.25
N ARG A 118 -10.02 0.27 -0.05
CA ARG A 118 -10.12 -1.03 -0.73
C ARG A 118 -9.18 -2.06 -0.12
N LEU A 119 -7.91 -1.73 0.08
CA LEU A 119 -6.97 -2.66 0.72
C LEU A 119 -7.44 -3.05 2.11
N THR A 120 -7.88 -2.08 2.89
CA THR A 120 -8.35 -2.29 4.27
C THR A 120 -9.51 -3.28 4.36
N SER A 121 -10.39 -3.38 3.36
CA SER A 121 -11.49 -4.33 3.39
C SER A 121 -11.06 -5.80 3.31
N TRP A 122 -9.77 -6.08 3.05
CA TRP A 122 -9.18 -7.42 3.04
C TRP A 122 -8.50 -7.79 4.35
N TYR A 123 -8.46 -6.90 5.35
CA TYR A 123 -7.80 -7.16 6.63
C TYR A 123 -8.81 -7.14 7.78
N ASN A 124 -8.59 -8.03 8.73
CA ASN A 124 -9.29 -8.01 10.00
C ASN A 124 -8.74 -6.91 10.90
N THR A 125 -9.54 -6.48 11.88
CA THR A 125 -9.15 -5.42 12.82
C THR A 125 -7.85 -5.74 13.59
N ASN A 126 -7.55 -7.02 13.82
CA ASN A 126 -6.32 -7.49 14.46
C ASN A 126 -5.13 -7.66 13.50
N GLU A 127 -5.31 -7.46 12.20
CA GLU A 127 -4.29 -7.56 11.15
C GLU A 127 -3.72 -6.18 10.78
N THR A 128 -3.75 -5.22 11.71
CA THR A 128 -3.31 -3.84 11.47
C THR A 128 -1.83 -3.75 11.05
N GLU A 129 -0.93 -4.48 11.73
CA GLU A 129 0.49 -4.51 11.35
C GLU A 129 0.69 -5.10 9.95
N ALA A 130 -0.10 -6.14 9.67
CA ALA A 130 -0.14 -6.83 8.40
C ALA A 130 -0.48 -5.87 7.25
N PHE A 131 -1.54 -5.07 7.40
CA PHE A 131 -1.89 -4.01 6.46
C PHE A 131 -0.80 -2.95 6.33
N VAL A 132 -0.29 -2.45 7.46
CA VAL A 132 0.72 -1.38 7.45
C VAL A 132 1.97 -1.81 6.69
N ARG A 133 2.41 -3.05 6.88
CA ARG A 133 3.57 -3.60 6.18
C ARG A 133 3.33 -3.74 4.68
N ASP A 134 2.12 -4.12 4.29
CA ASP A 134 1.73 -4.26 2.88
C ASP A 134 1.58 -2.90 2.18
N ILE A 135 1.16 -1.84 2.90
CA ILE A 135 1.22 -0.45 2.40
C ILE A 135 2.68 -0.03 2.18
N GLY A 136 3.56 -0.33 3.12
CA GLY A 136 4.99 -0.05 3.00
C GLY A 136 5.64 -0.77 1.83
N ASP A 137 5.26 -2.01 1.57
CA ASP A 137 5.71 -2.80 0.43
C ASP A 137 5.21 -2.19 -0.89
N LEU A 138 3.89 -1.98 -1.01
CA LEU A 138 3.24 -1.51 -2.23
C LEU A 138 3.66 -0.10 -2.65
N PHE A 139 3.75 0.83 -1.69
CA PHE A 139 3.95 2.25 -1.96
C PHE A 139 5.32 2.78 -1.54
N GLY A 140 5.99 2.11 -0.59
CA GLY A 140 7.29 2.53 -0.06
C GLY A 140 8.46 1.70 -0.58
N GLY A 141 8.21 0.64 -1.36
CA GLY A 141 9.27 -0.30 -1.78
C GLY A 141 10.00 -0.92 -0.58
N LEU A 142 9.34 -1.00 0.58
CA LEU A 142 9.91 -1.59 1.78
C LEU A 142 9.95 -3.12 1.64
N PRO A 143 10.89 -3.80 2.31
CA PRO A 143 10.91 -5.26 2.27
C PRO A 143 9.58 -5.84 2.74
N GLY A 144 9.01 -6.77 1.98
CA GLY A 144 7.73 -7.41 2.29
C GLY A 144 7.78 -8.23 3.59
N ARG A 145 6.64 -8.31 4.29
CA ARG A 145 6.54 -8.94 5.63
C ARG A 145 6.83 -10.44 5.66
N PHE A 146 6.75 -11.15 4.53
CA PHE A 146 7.03 -12.59 4.47
C PHE A 146 8.53 -12.90 4.35
N GLY A 147 9.30 -12.03 3.69
CA GLY A 147 10.76 -12.13 3.67
C GLY A 147 11.40 -11.53 4.93
N TYR A 148 10.77 -10.50 5.49
CA TYR A 148 11.26 -9.76 6.65
C TYR A 148 10.11 -9.50 7.65
N PRO A 149 9.84 -10.43 8.57
CA PRO A 149 8.67 -10.35 9.46
C PRO A 149 8.76 -9.21 10.49
N SER A 150 9.96 -8.69 10.74
CA SER A 150 10.14 -7.57 11.67
C SER A 150 9.87 -6.23 10.98
N THR A 151 8.88 -5.50 11.49
CA THR A 151 8.64 -4.10 11.13
C THR A 151 9.87 -3.22 11.39
N ASN A 152 10.66 -3.50 12.44
CA ASN A 152 11.90 -2.78 12.69
C ASN A 152 12.90 -2.96 11.54
N ILE A 153 13.05 -4.18 11.00
CA ILE A 153 13.96 -4.43 9.87
C ILE A 153 13.52 -3.64 8.64
N ALA A 154 12.21 -3.56 8.37
CA ALA A 154 11.72 -2.82 7.23
C ALA A 154 11.97 -1.32 7.33
N VAL A 155 11.84 -0.74 8.53
CA VAL A 155 12.03 0.70 8.73
C VAL A 155 13.52 1.05 8.86
N THR A 156 14.32 0.21 9.52
CA THR A 156 15.72 0.55 9.88
C THR A 156 16.79 -0.17 9.09
N GLY A 157 16.44 -1.26 8.39
CA GLY A 157 17.41 -2.22 7.86
C GLY A 157 18.19 -2.99 8.91
N CYS A 158 17.95 -2.76 10.21
CA CYS A 158 18.68 -3.41 11.29
C CYS A 158 17.89 -4.62 11.83
N SER A 159 18.55 -5.77 11.88
CA SER A 159 18.09 -6.96 12.60
C SER A 159 18.88 -7.11 13.92
N THR A 160 18.20 -7.55 14.99
CA THR A 160 18.86 -7.77 16.30
C THR A 160 19.97 -8.82 16.15
N GLY A 161 21.21 -8.43 16.44
CA GLY A 161 22.38 -9.32 16.34
C GLY A 161 23.06 -9.37 14.96
N MET A 162 22.63 -8.55 14.01
CA MET A 162 23.32 -8.33 12.72
C MET A 162 23.88 -6.91 12.66
N SER A 163 24.96 -6.70 11.89
CA SER A 163 25.36 -5.33 11.51
C SER A 163 24.18 -4.68 10.81
N CYS A 164 23.83 -3.45 11.18
CA CYS A 164 22.97 -2.63 10.34
C CYS A 164 23.61 -2.62 8.95
N ASP A 165 22.90 -3.15 7.95
CA ASP A 165 23.34 -2.98 6.58
C ASP A 165 22.89 -1.58 6.19
N ASP A 166 23.85 -0.66 6.07
CA ASP A 166 23.61 0.72 5.64
C ASP A 166 22.94 0.79 4.24
N ARG A 167 22.78 -0.33 3.53
CA ARG A 167 22.04 -0.48 2.27
C ARG A 167 20.52 -0.66 2.44
N LEU A 168 20.01 -0.91 3.64
CA LEU A 168 18.57 -0.95 3.93
C LEU A 168 18.28 0.24 4.87
N PRO A 169 17.82 1.38 4.32
CA PRO A 169 16.41 1.51 3.97
C PRO A 169 16.23 2.20 2.60
N MET A 170 17.00 1.78 1.59
CA MET A 170 16.68 2.06 0.19
C MET A 170 15.52 1.15 -0.22
N PRO A 171 14.67 1.55 -1.20
CA PRO A 171 13.64 0.66 -1.71
C PRO A 171 14.28 -0.65 -2.17
N SER A 172 13.78 -1.79 -1.69
CA SER A 172 14.29 -3.13 -2.04
C SER A 172 13.82 -3.60 -3.41
N HIS A 173 12.83 -2.91 -3.97
CA HIS A 173 12.19 -3.17 -5.26
C HIS A 173 11.38 -1.94 -5.71
N PHE A 174 10.83 -1.99 -6.92
CA PHE A 174 9.94 -0.94 -7.44
C PHE A 174 8.62 -0.85 -6.66
N TRP A 175 8.01 0.33 -6.60
CA TRP A 175 6.74 0.57 -5.90
C TRP A 175 5.73 1.27 -6.80
N ALA A 176 4.46 1.25 -6.39
CA ALA A 176 3.38 1.87 -7.13
C ALA A 176 3.47 3.39 -6.98
N ARG A 177 3.96 4.05 -8.03
CA ARG A 177 4.03 5.51 -8.12
C ARG A 177 2.64 6.12 -8.33
N LEU A 178 2.46 7.36 -7.86
CA LEU A 178 1.25 8.14 -8.07
C LEU A 178 1.56 9.40 -8.89
N ASN A 179 0.58 9.90 -9.63
CA ASN A 179 0.60 11.26 -10.15
C ASN A 179 0.18 12.27 -9.04
N PRO A 180 0.60 13.55 -9.11
CA PRO A 180 0.44 14.51 -8.01
C PRO A 180 -1.00 15.02 -7.81
N GLU A 181 -1.94 14.76 -8.73
CA GLU A 181 -3.30 15.31 -8.67
C GLU A 181 -4.02 14.89 -7.38
N GLY A 182 -4.70 15.85 -6.75
CA GLY A 182 -5.36 15.64 -5.46
C GLY A 182 -4.47 15.91 -4.25
N MET A 183 -3.22 16.35 -4.45
CA MET A 183 -2.34 16.81 -3.38
C MET A 183 -1.65 18.11 -3.80
N SER A 184 -1.33 18.96 -2.82
CA SER A 184 -0.64 20.21 -3.11
C SER A 184 0.82 19.97 -3.51
N HIS A 185 1.33 20.74 -4.47
CA HIS A 185 2.70 20.60 -4.98
C HIS A 185 3.76 20.79 -3.89
N TYR A 186 3.51 21.55 -2.82
CA TYR A 186 4.48 21.67 -1.73
C TYR A 186 4.64 20.37 -0.91
N LEU A 187 3.73 19.40 -1.06
CA LEU A 187 3.80 18.07 -0.45
C LEU A 187 4.32 17.01 -1.42
N THR A 188 4.00 17.11 -2.71
CA THR A 188 4.40 16.12 -3.72
C THR A 188 5.76 16.37 -4.33
N GLY A 189 6.37 17.55 -4.10
CA GLY A 189 7.66 17.90 -4.69
C GLY A 189 7.64 17.90 -6.21
N THR A 190 8.80 17.64 -6.81
CA THR A 190 8.99 17.39 -8.25
C THR A 190 9.31 15.93 -8.57
N ASP A 191 9.20 15.04 -7.59
CA ASP A 191 9.56 13.63 -7.72
C ASP A 191 8.59 12.87 -8.63
N ASP A 192 9.13 11.93 -9.41
CA ASP A 192 8.39 11.13 -10.38
C ASP A 192 7.31 10.23 -9.75
N ASP A 193 7.35 10.03 -8.42
CA ASP A 193 6.38 9.25 -7.67
C ASP A 193 5.43 10.11 -6.81
N ALA A 194 5.53 11.43 -6.94
CA ALA A 194 4.79 12.42 -6.17
C ALA A 194 4.92 12.21 -4.65
N ASN A 195 6.11 11.83 -4.17
CA ASN A 195 6.47 11.61 -2.76
C ASN A 195 5.70 10.48 -2.06
N VAL A 196 5.06 9.58 -2.81
CA VAL A 196 4.33 8.45 -2.21
C VAL A 196 5.26 7.48 -1.48
N HIS A 197 6.50 7.33 -1.95
CA HIS A 197 7.54 6.56 -1.26
C HIS A 197 7.78 7.06 0.17
N HIS A 198 8.03 8.37 0.30
CA HIS A 198 8.33 9.01 1.58
C HIS A 198 7.13 8.91 2.53
N TRP A 199 5.92 9.15 2.02
CA TRP A 199 4.69 8.95 2.79
C TRP A 199 4.56 7.53 3.33
N ALA A 200 4.69 6.52 2.46
CA ALA A 200 4.47 5.12 2.80
C ALA A 200 5.54 4.58 3.76
N TRP A 201 6.81 4.92 3.52
CA TRP A 201 7.90 4.59 4.43
C TRP A 201 7.63 5.15 5.83
N ALA A 202 7.30 6.45 5.89
CA ALA A 202 7.07 7.13 7.14
C ALA A 202 5.79 6.65 7.84
N PHE A 203 4.76 6.24 7.09
CA PHE A 203 3.57 5.58 7.61
C PHE A 203 3.91 4.29 8.39
N VAL A 204 4.78 3.44 7.84
CA VAL A 204 5.26 2.25 8.57
C VAL A 204 6.12 2.65 9.78
N ALA A 205 6.99 3.64 9.64
CA ALA A 205 7.80 4.15 10.74
C ALA A 205 6.95 4.72 11.89
N GLY A 206 5.87 5.43 11.57
CA GLY A 206 4.91 5.97 12.52
C GLY A 206 4.15 4.89 13.26
N TYR A 207 3.71 3.84 12.58
CA TYR A 207 3.13 2.67 13.24
C TYR A 207 4.13 1.99 14.18
N HIS A 208 5.39 1.90 13.77
CA HIS A 208 6.43 1.26 14.57
C HIS A 208 6.83 2.09 15.81
N TYR A 209 7.19 3.35 15.61
CA TYR A 209 7.72 4.26 16.64
C TYR A 209 6.68 5.16 17.33
N GLY A 210 5.42 5.10 16.90
CA GLY A 210 4.40 6.05 17.34
C GLY A 210 4.71 7.46 16.85
N HIS A 211 4.37 8.47 17.64
CA HIS A 211 4.56 9.88 17.27
C HIS A 211 6.03 10.28 17.00
N TRP A 212 7.00 9.48 17.45
CA TRP A 212 8.42 9.68 17.13
C TRP A 212 8.77 9.41 15.66
N GLY A 213 7.89 8.74 14.89
CA GLY A 213 8.11 8.46 13.48
C GLY A 213 8.40 9.72 12.64
N ALA A 214 7.75 10.85 12.95
CA ALA A 214 7.99 12.12 12.26
C ALA A 214 9.40 12.69 12.54
N VAL A 215 9.91 12.50 13.76
CA VAL A 215 11.27 12.89 14.12
C VAL A 215 12.28 12.00 13.40
N VAL A 216 12.01 10.69 13.32
CA VAL A 216 12.85 9.73 12.58
C VAL A 216 12.88 10.07 11.08
N ASN A 217 11.73 10.34 10.47
CA ASN A 217 11.61 10.79 9.08
C ASN A 217 12.46 12.05 8.84
N THR A 218 12.21 13.10 9.61
CA THR A 218 12.92 14.38 9.47
C THR A 218 14.42 14.23 9.67
N GLY A 219 14.86 13.44 10.66
CA GLY A 219 16.27 13.18 10.91
C GLY A 219 16.95 12.43 9.76
N ARG A 220 16.28 11.44 9.18
CA ARG A 220 16.78 10.69 8.02
C ARG A 220 17.05 11.60 6.84
N GLU A 221 16.06 12.42 6.46
CA GLU A 221 16.20 13.35 5.32
C GLU A 221 17.36 14.33 5.53
N VAL A 222 17.55 14.83 6.77
CA VAL A 222 18.69 15.71 7.10
C VAL A 222 20.04 14.99 6.97
N THR A 223 20.13 13.73 7.41
CA THR A 223 21.39 12.97 7.35
C THR A 223 21.76 12.48 5.95
N GLN A 224 20.76 12.19 5.11
CA GLN A 224 20.96 11.75 3.73
C GLN A 224 21.39 12.92 2.81
N ASN A 225 21.28 14.16 3.28
CA ASN A 225 21.78 15.35 2.58
C ASN A 225 22.81 16.13 3.43
N PRO A 226 24.05 15.65 3.59
CA PRO A 226 25.03 16.21 4.55
C PRO A 226 25.54 17.63 4.23
N TRP A 227 25.29 18.15 3.03
CA TRP A 227 25.67 19.53 2.64
C TRP A 227 24.59 20.58 3.00
N SER A 228 23.46 20.15 3.57
CA SER A 228 22.21 20.93 3.54
C SER A 228 21.86 21.71 4.81
N VAL A 229 22.61 21.53 5.89
CA VAL A 229 22.15 21.71 7.29
C VAL A 229 21.79 23.16 7.66
N VAL A 230 22.22 24.17 6.90
CA VAL A 230 21.92 25.59 7.21
C VAL A 230 21.21 26.33 6.08
N ALA A 231 21.46 25.94 4.81
CA ALA A 231 21.01 26.69 3.65
C ALA A 231 19.96 25.97 2.79
N SER A 232 19.54 24.74 3.09
CA SER A 232 18.54 24.01 2.26
C SER A 232 17.41 23.38 3.06
N VAL A 233 17.57 23.20 4.37
CA VAL A 233 16.48 22.81 5.29
C VAL A 233 15.32 23.82 5.26
N PHE A 234 15.53 25.06 4.78
CA PHE A 234 14.48 26.09 4.72
C PHE A 234 14.20 26.64 3.30
N VAL A 235 14.89 26.15 2.27
CA VAL A 235 14.71 26.67 0.88
C VAL A 235 14.72 25.61 -0.22
N ASN A 236 15.11 24.35 0.06
CA ASN A 236 14.94 23.27 -0.92
C ASN A 236 13.50 22.74 -0.82
N ARG A 237 12.71 23.00 -1.88
CA ARG A 237 11.28 22.68 -1.91
C ARG A 237 11.00 21.18 -1.92
N ASP A 238 11.84 20.38 -2.59
CA ASP A 238 11.65 18.93 -2.68
C ASP A 238 11.98 18.27 -1.34
N PHE A 239 13.11 18.63 -0.73
CA PHE A 239 13.44 18.20 0.64
C PHE A 239 12.31 18.50 1.64
N MET A 240 11.72 19.69 1.56
CA MET A 240 10.60 20.04 2.45
C MET A 240 9.33 19.24 2.13
N ALA A 241 9.08 18.92 0.86
CA ALA A 241 7.98 18.07 0.46
C ALA A 241 8.12 16.65 1.04
N ASP A 242 9.33 16.09 1.01
CA ASP A 242 9.64 14.77 1.59
C ASP A 242 9.42 14.75 3.09
N VAL A 243 9.95 15.77 3.78
CA VAL A 243 9.77 15.93 5.23
C VAL A 243 8.30 16.11 5.57
N TYR A 244 7.59 16.98 4.88
CA TYR A 244 6.19 17.27 5.21
C TYR A 244 5.30 16.07 4.94
N LEU A 245 5.33 15.52 3.73
CA LEU A 245 4.45 14.42 3.36
C LEU A 245 4.81 13.12 4.10
N GLY A 246 6.10 12.87 4.32
CA GLY A 246 6.55 11.82 5.23
C GLY A 246 6.01 12.01 6.66
N ASN A 247 6.04 13.23 7.19
CA ASN A 247 5.49 13.50 8.53
C ASN A 247 3.97 13.31 8.59
N HIS A 248 3.23 13.59 7.51
CA HIS A 248 1.81 13.23 7.40
C HIS A 248 1.61 11.71 7.46
N GLY A 249 2.40 10.94 6.71
CA GLY A 249 2.41 9.48 6.79
C GLY A 249 2.70 8.97 8.20
N ALA A 250 3.75 9.48 8.84
CA ALA A 250 4.14 9.06 10.19
C ALA A 250 3.06 9.32 11.24
N ARG A 251 2.37 10.46 11.21
CA ARG A 251 1.26 10.72 12.13
C ARG A 251 0.08 9.78 11.89
N MET A 252 -0.28 9.57 10.62
CA MET A 252 -1.35 8.63 10.25
C MET A 252 -1.04 7.21 10.75
N GLY A 253 0.19 6.73 10.56
CA GLY A 253 0.63 5.42 11.06
C GLY A 253 0.60 5.30 12.58
N ALA A 254 1.05 6.35 13.28
CA ALA A 254 1.03 6.41 14.74
C ALA A 254 -0.41 6.38 15.30
N HIS A 255 -1.34 7.12 14.69
CA HIS A 255 -2.74 7.11 15.06
C HIS A 255 -3.42 5.77 14.76
N LEU A 256 -3.09 5.15 13.62
CA LEU A 256 -3.62 3.84 13.27
C LEU A 256 -3.21 2.76 14.29
N LYS A 257 -2.01 2.84 14.86
CA LYS A 257 -1.55 1.91 15.92
C LYS A 257 -2.50 1.89 17.14
N GLY A 258 -3.04 3.05 17.52
CA GLY A 258 -3.96 3.16 18.64
C GLY A 258 -5.42 2.87 18.27
N ALA A 259 -5.82 3.22 17.04
CA ALA A 259 -7.21 3.11 16.59
C ALA A 259 -7.59 1.73 16.03
N GLY A 260 -6.61 0.95 15.58
CA GLY A 260 -6.84 -0.30 14.84
C GLY A 260 -7.37 -0.05 13.43
N ILE A 261 -7.36 -1.09 12.59
CA ILE A 261 -7.72 -0.94 11.18
C ILE A 261 -9.22 -1.18 10.90
N SER A 262 -9.83 -0.27 10.15
CA SER A 262 -11.12 -0.45 9.49
C SER A 262 -11.28 0.57 8.35
N PRO A 263 -12.18 0.37 7.37
CA PRO A 263 -12.45 1.35 6.31
C PRO A 263 -12.83 2.73 6.87
N LEU A 264 -13.60 2.75 7.97
CA LEU A 264 -13.99 3.98 8.66
C LEU A 264 -12.79 4.66 9.34
N THR A 265 -11.94 3.88 10.02
CA THR A 265 -10.74 4.41 10.66
C THR A 265 -9.81 5.04 9.64
N ILE A 266 -9.54 4.35 8.52
CA ILE A 266 -8.69 4.88 7.45
C ILE A 266 -9.27 6.15 6.85
N SER A 267 -10.59 6.19 6.63
CA SER A 267 -11.26 7.40 6.13
C SER A 267 -11.16 8.57 7.10
N PHE A 268 -11.32 8.31 8.39
CA PHE A 268 -11.18 9.34 9.42
C PHE A 268 -9.75 9.87 9.47
N LEU A 269 -8.76 8.98 9.60
CA LEU A 269 -7.35 9.36 9.71
C LEU A 269 -6.83 10.03 8.43
N TRP A 270 -7.28 9.59 7.25
CA TRP A 270 -6.93 10.24 5.99
C TRP A 270 -7.41 11.70 5.97
N ASN A 271 -8.66 11.95 6.35
CA ASN A 271 -9.21 13.30 6.38
C ASN A 271 -8.54 14.17 7.46
N ASP A 272 -8.24 13.62 8.63
CA ASP A 272 -7.59 14.34 9.71
C ASP A 272 -6.14 14.70 9.37
N GLU A 273 -5.38 13.73 8.89
CA GLU A 273 -3.94 13.91 8.66
C GLU A 273 -3.64 14.55 7.32
N MET A 274 -4.32 14.17 6.24
CA MET A 274 -3.98 14.67 4.91
C MET A 274 -4.68 15.99 4.57
N TRP A 275 -5.86 16.25 5.16
CA TRP A 275 -6.69 17.44 4.83
C TRP A 275 -7.03 18.32 6.04
N GLY A 276 -6.88 17.83 7.27
CA GLY A 276 -7.18 18.60 8.49
C GLY A 276 -6.25 19.80 8.68
N THR A 277 -5.05 19.77 8.10
CA THR A 277 -4.07 20.85 8.15
C THR A 277 -4.31 21.99 7.15
N GLU A 278 -5.18 21.81 6.15
CA GLU A 278 -5.56 22.90 5.23
C GLU A 278 -6.61 23.86 5.84
N ARG A 279 -7.17 23.54 7.02
CA ARG A 279 -8.17 24.39 7.68
C ARG A 279 -7.59 25.54 8.50
N PHE A 280 -6.27 25.66 8.59
CA PHE A 280 -5.58 26.64 9.45
C PHE A 280 -4.62 27.58 8.71
N TRP A 281 -4.67 27.63 7.38
CA TRP A 281 -3.93 28.60 6.57
C TRP A 281 -4.83 29.28 5.53
#